data_AF-A0A8T4CUP1-F1
#
_entry.id   AF-A0A8T4CUP1-F1
#
_cell.length_a   1.000
_cell.length_b   1.000
_cell.length_c   1.000
_cell.angle_alpha   90.00
_cell.angle_beta   90.00
_cell.angle_gamma   90.00
#
_symmetry.space_group_name_H-M   'P 1'
#
loop_
_entity.id
_entity.type
_entity.pdbx_description
1 polymer ?
#
loop_
_entity_poly.entity_id
_entity_poly.type
_entity_poly.pdbx_seq_one_letter_code
_entity_poly.pdbx_strand_id
1 'polypeptide(L)'
;MSNQSELIASDILAYLKQHENKDMLRFITCGNVDDGKSTLIGRLLHDSKLIFEDHLAAIQKDSQKFNTTDQEIDLALLVDGLQAEREQGITIDVAYRYFSTEKRKFIIADCPGHEQYTRNMATGASTSDLAIILIDARYGVQTQTRRHSFIVSLLGIKHVIVAVNKMDLVEFSEARFNEIRAQYLEFAQQLNISDIRFVPLSALRGDNVVNESEKTPWYEGETLMGLLESVQISKDAKLDAFRLPVQYVNRPNLDFRGFCGTIAAGHVLPGDEIIALPSGKKSTVKAIVTYEGEQPAAYSGQAITLTLTDEIDISRGDMIVRAQDAQPHVGSAFDAHLVWMNEAPLIVGKEYMVKLGGKQCFGRVTSIQYRIDVNSLDHLNVQELKLNEIGLVRIDLTAPIAFDTYRECRGTGNLIIIDRLTNATSAAGMIHAPAAAVAATEVDELTRLRAFEADLNALVRKHFPHWGAKDVLDLLK
;
A
#
# COMPACT_ATOMS: atom_id res chain seq x y z
N MET A 1 -10.36 23.87 -25.96
CA MET A 1 -11.09 23.33 -27.13
C MET A 1 -10.48 23.67 -28.52
N SER A 2 -9.30 24.30 -28.66
CA SER A 2 -8.73 24.56 -30.01
C SER A 2 -7.80 23.45 -30.54
N ASN A 3 -7.09 22.72 -29.68
CA ASN A 3 -6.01 21.81 -30.14
C ASN A 3 -6.47 20.37 -30.41
N GLN A 4 -7.64 19.94 -29.91
CA GLN A 4 -8.16 18.58 -30.15
C GLN A 4 -8.55 18.38 -31.62
N SER A 5 -9.11 19.41 -32.26
CA SER A 5 -9.61 19.35 -33.63
C SER A 5 -8.50 19.20 -34.66
N GLU A 6 -7.32 19.77 -34.39
CA GLU A 6 -6.19 19.76 -35.33
C GLU A 6 -5.49 18.39 -35.38
N LEU A 7 -5.20 17.77 -34.23
CA LEU A 7 -4.52 16.46 -34.17
C LEU A 7 -5.39 15.31 -34.69
N ILE A 8 -6.69 15.34 -34.41
CA ILE A 8 -7.65 14.36 -34.95
C ILE A 8 -7.72 14.47 -36.48
N ALA A 9 -7.57 15.68 -37.03
CA ALA A 9 -7.62 15.94 -38.46
C ALA A 9 -6.29 15.67 -39.18
N SER A 10 -5.13 15.84 -38.51
CA SER A 10 -3.81 15.78 -39.15
C SER A 10 -3.03 14.48 -38.92
N ASP A 11 -3.15 13.84 -37.74
CA ASP A 11 -2.39 12.62 -37.43
C ASP A 11 -3.08 11.75 -36.36
N ILE A 12 -3.98 10.89 -36.82
CA ILE A 12 -4.76 10.00 -35.96
C ILE A 12 -3.89 8.95 -35.26
N LEU A 13 -2.73 8.58 -35.82
CA LEU A 13 -1.81 7.61 -35.22
C LEU A 13 -1.04 8.23 -34.07
N ALA A 14 -0.58 9.48 -34.21
CA ALA A 14 0.01 10.23 -33.10
C ALA A 14 -1.02 10.47 -31.98
N TYR A 15 -2.27 10.79 -32.33
CA TYR A 15 -3.36 10.92 -31.37
C TYR A 15 -3.62 9.61 -30.61
N LEU A 16 -3.74 8.48 -31.32
CA LEU A 16 -3.92 7.16 -30.71
C LEU A 16 -2.74 6.79 -29.81
N LYS A 17 -1.50 7.04 -30.24
CA LYS A 17 -0.28 6.76 -29.47
C LYS A 17 -0.18 7.64 -28.21
N GLN A 18 -0.63 8.90 -28.29
CA GLN A 18 -0.72 9.79 -27.12
C GLN A 18 -1.80 9.33 -26.15
N HIS A 19 -2.93 8.83 -26.65
CA HIS A 19 -4.00 8.26 -25.83
C HIS A 19 -3.63 6.91 -25.18
N GLU A 20 -2.83 6.10 -25.87
CA GLU A 20 -2.31 4.84 -25.39
C GLU A 20 -1.35 5.07 -24.21
N ASN A 21 -0.43 6.04 -24.35
CA ASN A 21 0.63 6.34 -23.38
C ASN A 21 0.28 7.37 -22.30
N LYS A 22 -1.00 7.68 -22.06
CA LYS A 22 -1.39 8.58 -20.96
C LYS A 22 -0.94 8.00 -19.62
N ASP A 23 -0.31 8.85 -18.81
CA ASP A 23 0.04 8.51 -17.43
C ASP A 23 -1.21 8.14 -16.63
N MET A 24 -1.06 7.27 -15.64
CA MET A 24 -2.16 6.74 -14.83
C MET A 24 -1.94 7.13 -13.36
N LEU A 25 -2.92 7.83 -12.78
CA LEU A 25 -2.97 8.12 -11.34
C LEU A 25 -3.98 7.22 -10.66
N ARG A 26 -3.55 6.47 -9.65
CA ARG A 26 -4.44 5.80 -8.70
C ARG A 26 -4.57 6.66 -7.45
N PHE A 27 -5.79 7.01 -7.07
CA PHE A 27 -6.02 7.74 -5.83
C PHE A 27 -7.21 7.22 -5.05
N ILE A 28 -7.15 7.45 -3.74
CA ILE A 28 -8.24 7.18 -2.80
C ILE A 28 -8.87 8.46 -2.32
N THR A 29 -10.15 8.40 -1.95
CA THR A 29 -10.78 9.45 -1.14
C THR A 29 -11.00 8.96 0.28
N CYS A 30 -10.73 9.83 1.25
CA CYS A 30 -10.85 9.55 2.67
C CYS A 30 -11.45 10.76 3.37
N GLY A 31 -12.11 10.57 4.51
CA GLY A 31 -12.86 11.62 5.20
C GLY A 31 -13.96 10.99 6.06
N ASN A 32 -14.54 11.78 6.96
CA ASN A 32 -15.63 11.34 7.82
C ASN A 32 -16.89 10.97 7.01
N VAL A 33 -17.78 10.23 7.65
CA VAL A 33 -19.20 10.19 7.28
C VAL A 33 -19.69 11.64 7.19
N ASP A 34 -20.43 11.96 6.13
CA ASP A 34 -20.93 13.30 5.80
C ASP A 34 -19.90 14.32 5.27
N ASP A 35 -18.59 14.06 5.21
CA ASP A 35 -17.63 15.01 4.61
C ASP A 35 -17.83 15.22 3.09
N GLY A 36 -18.74 14.46 2.46
CA GLY A 36 -19.12 14.61 1.06
C GLY A 36 -18.23 13.86 0.06
N LYS A 37 -17.64 12.72 0.46
CA LYS A 37 -16.77 11.88 -0.39
C LYS A 37 -17.48 11.43 -1.67
N SER A 38 -18.62 10.73 -1.53
CA SER A 38 -19.41 10.24 -2.67
C SER A 38 -19.93 11.39 -3.53
N THR A 39 -20.34 12.51 -2.91
CA THR A 39 -20.74 13.73 -3.64
C THR A 39 -19.59 14.30 -4.47
N LEU A 40 -18.37 14.35 -3.92
CA LEU A 40 -17.19 14.84 -4.63
C LEU A 40 -16.83 13.94 -5.81
N ILE A 41 -16.85 12.61 -5.61
CA ILE A 41 -16.60 11.65 -6.68
C ILE A 41 -17.68 11.78 -7.78
N GLY A 42 -18.95 11.82 -7.39
CA GLY A 42 -20.06 12.00 -8.32
C GLY A 42 -19.95 13.30 -9.12
N ARG A 43 -19.60 14.41 -8.46
CA ARG A 43 -19.33 15.71 -9.08
C ARG A 43 -18.15 15.64 -10.05
N LEU A 44 -17.03 15.03 -9.66
CA LEU A 44 -15.88 14.84 -10.54
C LEU A 44 -16.27 14.05 -11.80
N LEU A 45 -17.01 12.95 -11.67
CA LEU A 45 -17.43 12.13 -12.80
C LEU A 45 -18.43 12.85 -13.72
N HIS A 46 -19.37 13.60 -13.13
CA HIS A 46 -20.35 14.41 -13.85
C HIS A 46 -19.69 15.53 -14.64
N ASP A 47 -18.88 16.35 -13.97
CA ASP A 47 -18.28 17.54 -14.57
C ASP A 47 -17.14 17.19 -15.54
N SER A 48 -16.54 16.01 -15.41
CA SER A 48 -15.59 15.46 -16.39
C SER A 48 -16.26 14.95 -17.68
N LYS A 49 -17.60 15.03 -17.79
CA LYS A 49 -18.41 14.65 -18.97
C LYS A 49 -18.23 13.20 -19.44
N LEU A 50 -17.94 12.28 -18.52
CA LEU A 50 -17.69 10.86 -18.83
C LEU A 50 -18.89 9.95 -18.57
N ILE A 51 -20.01 10.51 -18.11
CA ILE A 51 -21.27 9.78 -17.94
C ILE A 51 -22.13 10.05 -19.18
N PHE A 52 -22.47 9.00 -19.93
CA PHE A 52 -23.44 9.08 -21.03
C PHE A 52 -24.77 9.63 -20.50
N GLU A 53 -25.40 10.55 -21.24
CA GLU A 53 -26.63 11.27 -20.84
C GLU A 53 -27.75 10.33 -20.36
N ASP A 54 -27.81 9.12 -20.92
CA ASP A 54 -28.80 8.09 -20.57
C ASP A 54 -28.69 7.59 -19.12
N HIS A 55 -27.47 7.52 -18.55
CA HIS A 55 -27.27 7.12 -17.16
C HIS A 55 -27.67 8.24 -16.19
N LEU A 56 -27.47 9.50 -16.57
CA LEU A 56 -27.90 10.67 -15.77
C LEU A 56 -29.43 10.76 -15.69
N ALA A 57 -30.14 10.43 -16.76
CA ALA A 57 -31.60 10.40 -16.79
C ALA A 57 -32.20 9.34 -15.85
N ALA A 58 -31.55 8.17 -15.71
CA ALA A 58 -31.95 7.15 -14.75
C ALA A 58 -31.78 7.62 -13.29
N ILE A 59 -30.67 8.33 -13.01
CA ILE A 59 -30.36 8.83 -11.67
C ILE A 59 -31.23 10.03 -11.27
N GLN A 60 -31.62 10.90 -12.21
CA GLN A 60 -32.62 11.93 -11.94
C GLN A 60 -33.94 11.33 -11.44
N LYS A 61 -34.34 10.19 -12.02
CA LYS A 61 -35.56 9.47 -11.64
C LYS A 61 -35.47 8.83 -10.27
N ASP A 62 -34.29 8.33 -9.89
CA ASP A 62 -34.04 7.72 -8.59
C ASP A 62 -33.78 8.78 -7.49
N SER A 63 -33.15 9.92 -7.81
CA SER A 63 -32.98 11.06 -6.90
C SER A 63 -34.33 11.56 -6.38
N GLN A 64 -35.35 11.61 -7.26
CA GLN A 64 -36.74 11.98 -6.90
C GLN A 64 -37.43 10.99 -5.95
N LYS A 65 -36.96 9.74 -5.87
CA LYS A 65 -37.52 8.71 -4.97
C LYS A 65 -36.89 8.72 -3.58
N PHE A 66 -35.58 9.01 -3.49
CA PHE A 66 -34.81 8.88 -2.25
C PHE A 66 -34.60 10.21 -1.49
N ASN A 67 -34.91 11.37 -2.09
CA ASN A 67 -35.08 12.69 -1.44
C ASN A 67 -34.07 13.03 -0.31
N THR A 68 -32.78 12.95 -0.61
CA THR A 68 -31.67 13.36 0.28
C THR A 68 -31.15 14.78 0.05
N THR A 69 -31.46 15.39 -1.10
CA THR A 69 -31.03 16.74 -1.49
C THR A 69 -32.23 17.58 -1.94
N ASP A 70 -32.30 18.87 -1.58
CA ASP A 70 -33.41 19.80 -1.87
C ASP A 70 -33.61 20.02 -3.40
N GLN A 71 -34.22 19.05 -4.09
CA GLN A 71 -34.60 19.09 -5.52
C GLN A 71 -33.46 19.10 -6.56
N GLU A 72 -32.19 19.07 -6.13
CA GLU A 72 -31.03 18.87 -7.01
C GLU A 72 -30.70 17.37 -7.21
N ILE A 73 -29.99 17.04 -8.30
CA ILE A 73 -29.58 15.67 -8.62
C ILE A 73 -28.60 15.18 -7.55
N ASP A 74 -28.94 14.07 -6.88
CA ASP A 74 -28.04 13.47 -5.89
C ASP A 74 -26.94 12.66 -6.61
N LEU A 75 -25.78 13.30 -6.78
CA LEU A 75 -24.63 12.71 -7.46
C LEU A 75 -23.96 11.59 -6.64
N ALA A 76 -24.29 11.42 -5.35
CA ALA A 76 -23.77 10.29 -4.56
C ALA A 76 -24.30 8.95 -5.08
N LEU A 77 -25.52 8.93 -5.65
CA LEU A 77 -26.15 7.75 -6.24
C LEU A 77 -25.37 7.15 -7.44
N LEU A 78 -24.44 7.91 -8.04
CA LEU A 78 -23.52 7.40 -9.07
C LEU A 78 -22.51 6.41 -8.50
N VAL A 79 -22.15 6.58 -7.23
CA VAL A 79 -21.01 5.93 -6.59
C VAL A 79 -21.48 4.71 -5.79
N ASP A 80 -22.63 4.81 -5.11
CA ASP A 80 -23.18 3.77 -4.22
C ASP A 80 -23.69 2.55 -5.01
N GLY A 81 -22.93 1.45 -4.93
CA GLY A 81 -23.12 0.25 -5.73
C GLY A 81 -24.04 -0.79 -5.07
N LEU A 82 -24.06 -0.85 -3.74
CA LEU A 82 -24.85 -1.82 -2.98
C LEU A 82 -26.19 -1.24 -2.53
N GLN A 83 -27.24 -2.07 -2.51
CA GLN A 83 -28.55 -1.67 -2.00
C GLN A 83 -28.49 -1.25 -0.52
N ALA A 84 -27.66 -1.92 0.28
CA ALA A 84 -27.43 -1.57 1.68
C ALA A 84 -26.69 -0.23 1.86
N GLU A 85 -25.79 0.14 0.94
CA GLU A 85 -25.14 1.46 0.93
C GLU A 85 -26.17 2.57 0.70
N ARG A 86 -27.08 2.35 -0.26
CA ARG A 86 -28.16 3.30 -0.62
C ARG A 86 -29.20 3.48 0.49
N GLU A 87 -29.55 2.40 1.19
CA GLU A 87 -30.52 2.44 2.30
C GLU A 87 -29.95 3.13 3.54
N GLN A 88 -28.62 3.10 3.74
CA GLN A 88 -27.95 3.63 4.93
C GLN A 88 -27.18 4.94 4.67
N GLY A 89 -27.00 5.36 3.41
CA GLY A 89 -26.25 6.56 3.04
C GLY A 89 -24.75 6.49 3.36
N ILE A 90 -24.17 5.28 3.40
CA ILE A 90 -22.75 5.05 3.72
C ILE A 90 -22.09 4.16 2.66
N THR A 91 -20.82 4.43 2.34
CA THR A 91 -19.96 3.50 1.57
C THR A 91 -19.55 2.33 2.48
N ILE A 92 -19.66 1.09 2.00
CA ILE A 92 -19.37 -0.14 2.77
C ILE A 92 -18.12 -0.86 2.22
N ASP A 93 -17.95 -0.95 0.90
CA ASP A 93 -16.82 -1.63 0.27
C ASP A 93 -16.02 -0.71 -0.66
N VAL A 94 -14.80 -1.13 -1.06
CA VAL A 94 -13.97 -0.35 -1.97
C VAL A 94 -14.53 -0.45 -3.39
N ALA A 95 -15.07 0.65 -3.90
CA ALA A 95 -15.53 0.74 -5.29
C ALA A 95 -14.44 1.37 -6.18
N TYR A 96 -14.04 0.67 -7.25
CA TYR A 96 -13.12 1.21 -8.24
C TYR A 96 -13.86 1.89 -9.39
N ARG A 97 -13.51 3.15 -9.67
CA ARG A 97 -14.04 3.91 -10.81
C ARG A 97 -12.91 4.38 -11.71
N TYR A 98 -13.21 4.46 -13.00
CA TYR A 98 -12.24 4.78 -14.05
C TYR A 98 -12.72 6.00 -14.80
N PHE A 99 -11.84 6.98 -14.95
CA PHE A 99 -12.13 8.17 -15.75
C PHE A 99 -10.82 8.67 -16.38
N SER A 100 -10.90 9.52 -17.40
CA SER A 100 -9.70 10.05 -18.06
C SER A 100 -9.94 11.45 -18.57
N THR A 101 -8.95 12.33 -18.41
CA THR A 101 -8.95 13.65 -19.04
C THR A 101 -8.13 13.61 -20.33
N GLU A 102 -7.95 14.77 -20.96
CA GLU A 102 -7.02 14.94 -22.07
C GLU A 102 -5.58 14.53 -21.68
N LYS A 103 -5.17 14.81 -20.44
CA LYS A 103 -3.78 14.63 -20.00
C LYS A 103 -3.50 13.29 -19.33
N ARG A 104 -4.47 12.71 -18.61
CA ARG A 104 -4.19 11.59 -17.69
C ARG A 104 -5.36 10.61 -17.54
N LYS A 105 -5.05 9.35 -17.25
CA LYS A 105 -6.01 8.32 -16.84
C LYS A 105 -6.07 8.26 -15.31
N PHE A 106 -7.24 8.03 -14.75
CA PHE A 106 -7.46 8.02 -13.32
C PHE A 106 -8.20 6.76 -12.88
N ILE A 107 -7.76 6.20 -11.77
CA ILE A 107 -8.45 5.13 -11.04
C ILE A 107 -8.76 5.66 -9.64
N ILE A 108 -10.04 5.75 -9.32
CA ILE A 108 -10.54 6.14 -8.00
C ILE A 108 -10.83 4.88 -7.22
N ALA A 109 -10.29 4.75 -6.02
CA ALA A 109 -10.75 3.80 -5.02
C ALA A 109 -11.57 4.55 -3.97
N ASP A 110 -12.89 4.42 -4.04
CA ASP A 110 -13.78 4.97 -3.01
C ASP A 110 -13.70 4.10 -1.77
N CYS A 111 -13.19 4.64 -0.67
CA CYS A 111 -12.99 3.88 0.56
C CYS A 111 -14.00 4.32 1.63
N PRO A 112 -14.60 3.37 2.35
CA PRO A 112 -15.50 3.68 3.45
C PRO A 112 -14.79 4.47 4.55
N GLY A 113 -15.44 5.53 5.04
CA GLY A 113 -14.85 6.47 6.02
C GLY A 113 -15.06 6.11 7.49
N HIS A 114 -15.74 5.00 7.79
CA HIS A 114 -16.07 4.64 9.17
C HIS A 114 -15.00 3.76 9.82
N GLU A 115 -14.87 3.85 11.14
CA GLU A 115 -13.85 3.15 11.94
C GLU A 115 -13.80 1.63 11.71
N GLN A 116 -14.97 1.04 11.44
CA GLN A 116 -15.12 -0.40 11.21
C GLN A 116 -14.54 -0.88 9.87
N TYR A 117 -14.08 0.02 9.00
CA TYR A 117 -13.62 -0.32 7.65
C TYR A 117 -12.15 0.05 7.39
N THR A 118 -11.33 0.14 8.43
CA THR A 118 -9.87 0.36 8.30
C THR A 118 -9.20 -0.68 7.41
N ARG A 119 -9.63 -1.95 7.46
CA ARG A 119 -9.14 -2.99 6.53
C ARG A 119 -9.43 -2.68 5.05
N ASN A 120 -10.60 -2.10 4.75
CA ASN A 120 -11.02 -1.77 3.39
C ASN A 120 -10.19 -0.59 2.88
N MET A 121 -10.02 0.44 3.71
CA MET A 121 -9.12 1.55 3.44
C MET A 121 -7.69 1.06 3.21
N ALA A 122 -7.16 0.16 4.07
CA ALA A 122 -5.82 -0.37 3.91
C ALA A 122 -5.63 -1.11 2.58
N THR A 123 -6.64 -1.88 2.17
CA THR A 123 -6.65 -2.58 0.88
C THR A 123 -6.64 -1.60 -0.29
N GLY A 124 -7.53 -0.59 -0.31
CA GLY A 124 -7.59 0.40 -1.40
C GLY A 124 -6.36 1.32 -1.45
N ALA A 125 -5.86 1.73 -0.29
CA ALA A 125 -4.70 2.61 -0.18
C ALA A 125 -3.38 1.90 -0.54
N SER A 126 -3.29 0.58 -0.39
CA SER A 126 -2.08 -0.19 -0.70
C SER A 126 -1.60 -0.10 -2.16
N THR A 127 -2.52 0.22 -3.08
CA THR A 127 -2.24 0.35 -4.52
C THR A 127 -2.34 1.79 -5.01
N SER A 128 -2.56 2.74 -4.10
CA SER A 128 -2.76 4.15 -4.43
C SER A 128 -1.45 4.92 -4.40
N ASP A 129 -1.40 5.93 -5.27
CA ASP A 129 -0.28 6.85 -5.42
C ASP A 129 -0.55 8.20 -4.71
N LEU A 130 -1.84 8.56 -4.58
CA LEU A 130 -2.30 9.80 -3.94
C LEU A 130 -3.52 9.54 -3.05
N ALA A 131 -3.67 10.33 -1.98
CA ALA A 131 -4.89 10.35 -1.17
C ALA A 131 -5.53 11.73 -1.16
N ILE A 132 -6.86 11.79 -1.30
CA ILE A 132 -7.66 12.99 -1.07
C ILE A 132 -8.28 12.87 0.31
N ILE A 133 -7.88 13.74 1.25
CA ILE A 133 -8.48 13.83 2.58
C ILE A 133 -9.52 14.96 2.56
N LEU A 134 -10.79 14.60 2.62
CA LEU A 134 -11.88 15.56 2.74
C LEU A 134 -12.05 16.00 4.19
N ILE A 135 -12.31 17.29 4.37
CA ILE A 135 -12.59 17.92 5.66
C ILE A 135 -13.80 18.85 5.48
N ASP A 136 -14.88 18.63 6.24
CA ASP A 136 -16.00 19.58 6.31
C ASP A 136 -15.56 20.89 6.97
N ALA A 137 -15.65 22.00 6.24
CA ALA A 137 -15.22 23.32 6.70
C ALA A 137 -15.93 23.78 7.99
N ARG A 138 -17.14 23.30 8.25
CA ARG A 138 -17.89 23.66 9.47
C ARG A 138 -17.23 23.08 10.72
N TYR A 139 -16.69 21.87 10.62
CA TYR A 139 -16.13 21.14 11.75
C TYR A 139 -14.60 21.21 11.83
N GLY A 140 -13.92 21.39 10.69
CA GLY A 140 -12.46 21.43 10.63
C GLY A 140 -11.84 20.06 10.89
N VAL A 141 -10.60 20.02 11.37
CA VAL A 141 -9.84 18.77 11.54
C VAL A 141 -10.45 17.92 12.67
N GLN A 142 -10.98 16.75 12.32
CA GLN A 142 -11.58 15.81 13.27
C GLN A 142 -10.68 14.60 13.54
N THR A 143 -11.05 13.79 14.54
CA THR A 143 -10.36 12.54 14.88
C THR A 143 -10.27 11.59 13.67
N GLN A 144 -11.34 11.48 12.88
CA GLN A 144 -11.32 10.63 11.69
C GLN A 144 -10.40 11.17 10.59
N THR A 145 -10.29 12.49 10.43
CA THR A 145 -9.30 13.11 9.54
C THR A 145 -7.89 12.66 9.93
N ARG A 146 -7.56 12.75 11.23
CA ARG A 146 -6.25 12.33 11.76
C ARG A 146 -5.98 10.85 11.52
N ARG A 147 -6.97 10.00 11.81
CA ARG A 147 -6.92 8.56 11.57
C ARG A 147 -6.64 8.21 10.11
N HIS A 148 -7.38 8.80 9.18
CA HIS A 148 -7.19 8.54 7.75
C HIS A 148 -5.81 9.00 7.29
N SER A 149 -5.38 10.20 7.66
CA SER A 149 -4.05 10.70 7.34
C SER A 149 -2.93 9.82 7.91
N PHE A 150 -3.11 9.27 9.12
CA PHE A 150 -2.18 8.31 9.70
C PHE A 150 -2.10 7.02 8.87
N ILE A 151 -3.23 6.41 8.50
CA ILE A 151 -3.27 5.20 7.68
C ILE A 151 -2.64 5.45 6.30
N VAL A 152 -2.92 6.61 5.68
CA VAL A 152 -2.31 7.04 4.42
C VAL A 152 -0.79 7.12 4.53
N SER A 153 -0.28 7.74 5.61
CA SER A 153 1.17 7.82 5.87
C SER A 153 1.79 6.44 6.10
N LEU A 154 1.11 5.59 6.88
CA LEU A 154 1.56 4.23 7.19
C LEU A 154 1.65 3.36 5.92
N LEU A 155 0.73 3.56 4.96
CA LEU A 155 0.70 2.86 3.67
C LEU A 155 1.61 3.50 2.61
N GLY A 156 2.42 4.48 3.01
CA GLY A 156 3.50 5.03 2.20
C GLY A 156 3.01 5.90 1.03
N ILE A 157 1.78 6.40 1.08
CA ILE A 157 1.27 7.38 0.12
C ILE A 157 1.94 8.73 0.43
N LYS A 158 2.70 9.24 -0.55
CA LYS A 158 3.50 10.46 -0.37
C LYS A 158 2.77 11.75 -0.75
N HIS A 159 1.80 11.65 -1.65
CA HIS A 159 1.01 12.78 -2.13
C HIS A 159 -0.36 12.79 -1.47
N VAL A 160 -0.68 13.91 -0.82
CA VAL A 160 -1.97 14.11 -0.15
C VAL A 160 -2.56 15.44 -0.59
N ILE A 161 -3.81 15.41 -1.05
CA ILE A 161 -4.62 16.60 -1.28
C ILE A 161 -5.65 16.70 -0.16
N VAL A 162 -5.57 17.76 0.63
CA VAL A 162 -6.57 18.10 1.65
C VAL A 162 -7.65 18.96 0.99
N ALA A 163 -8.80 18.35 0.75
CA ALA A 163 -9.97 19.01 0.19
C ALA A 163 -10.85 19.57 1.32
N VAL A 164 -10.78 20.88 1.55
CA VAL A 164 -11.65 21.55 2.53
C VAL A 164 -13.00 21.78 1.86
N ASN A 165 -13.94 20.86 2.12
CA ASN A 165 -15.24 20.79 1.48
C ASN A 165 -16.30 21.62 2.24
N LYS A 166 -17.42 21.88 1.58
CA LYS A 166 -18.56 22.65 2.12
C LYS A 166 -18.20 24.09 2.48
N MET A 167 -17.27 24.69 1.74
CA MET A 167 -16.91 26.09 1.91
C MET A 167 -18.09 27.04 1.69
N ASP A 168 -19.12 26.62 0.93
CA ASP A 168 -20.37 27.36 0.74
C ASP A 168 -21.16 27.57 2.05
N LEU A 169 -21.06 26.65 3.01
CA LEU A 169 -21.73 26.75 4.31
C LEU A 169 -21.02 27.67 5.29
N VAL A 170 -19.79 28.10 4.96
CA VAL A 170 -18.99 29.06 5.73
C VAL A 170 -18.65 30.29 4.89
N GLU A 171 -19.51 30.59 3.89
CA GLU A 171 -19.43 31.78 3.03
C GLU A 171 -18.06 31.96 2.35
N PHE A 172 -17.38 30.86 2.03
CA PHE A 172 -16.05 30.86 1.41
C PHE A 172 -15.00 31.67 2.20
N SER A 173 -15.09 31.66 3.53
CA SER A 173 -14.17 32.37 4.43
C SER A 173 -12.71 31.92 4.31
N GLU A 174 -11.84 32.83 3.87
CA GLU A 174 -10.38 32.63 3.84
C GLU A 174 -9.81 32.33 5.23
N ALA A 175 -10.28 33.04 6.25
CA ALA A 175 -9.82 32.85 7.63
C ALA A 175 -10.10 31.43 8.13
N ARG A 176 -11.30 30.89 7.84
CA ARG A 176 -11.66 29.52 8.23
C ARG A 176 -10.83 28.49 7.48
N PHE A 177 -10.58 28.68 6.20
CA PHE A 177 -9.71 27.80 5.42
C PHE A 177 -8.28 27.77 5.98
N ASN A 178 -7.70 28.95 6.26
CA ASN A 178 -6.35 29.07 6.80
C ASN A 178 -6.22 28.48 8.21
N GLU A 179 -7.25 28.58 9.04
CA GLU A 179 -7.32 27.92 10.35
C GLU A 179 -7.22 26.39 10.21
N ILE A 180 -8.06 25.80 9.35
CA ILE A 180 -8.08 24.35 9.11
C ILE A 180 -6.74 23.89 8.52
N ARG A 181 -6.19 24.65 7.57
CA ARG A 181 -4.88 24.38 6.98
C ARG A 181 -3.77 24.34 8.04
N ALA A 182 -3.74 25.33 8.94
CA ALA A 182 -2.75 25.39 10.00
C ALA A 182 -2.87 24.20 10.96
N GLN A 183 -4.08 23.89 11.42
CA GLN A 183 -4.36 22.74 12.29
C GLN A 183 -3.93 21.41 11.65
N TYR A 184 -4.21 21.23 10.36
CA TYR A 184 -3.83 20.01 9.65
C TYR A 184 -2.32 19.90 9.48
N LEU A 185 -1.65 21.00 9.12
CA LEU A 185 -0.19 21.01 8.96
C LEU A 185 0.54 20.71 10.28
N GLU A 186 0.07 21.25 11.39
CA GLU A 186 0.61 20.93 12.72
C GLU A 186 0.53 19.44 13.03
N PHE A 187 -0.63 18.83 12.81
CA PHE A 187 -0.82 17.40 12.97
C PHE A 187 0.06 16.59 11.99
N ALA A 188 0.15 17.02 10.72
CA ALA A 188 0.90 16.32 9.69
C ALA A 188 2.42 16.29 9.94
N GLN A 189 2.97 17.14 10.81
CA GLN A 189 4.39 17.07 11.22
C GLN A 189 4.75 15.74 11.89
N GLN A 190 3.77 15.07 12.50
CA GLN A 190 3.96 13.75 13.11
C GLN A 190 3.88 12.62 12.07
N LEU A 191 3.47 12.93 10.85
CA LEU A 191 3.30 11.98 9.75
C LEU A 191 4.44 12.12 8.75
N ASN A 192 4.80 11.00 8.13
CA ASN A 192 5.82 10.99 7.08
C ASN A 192 5.16 11.16 5.70
N ILE A 193 4.61 12.34 5.43
CA ILE A 193 3.95 12.70 4.16
C ILE A 193 4.75 13.84 3.51
N SER A 194 5.21 13.65 2.28
CA SER A 194 6.15 14.56 1.62
C SER A 194 5.49 15.74 0.89
N ASP A 195 4.33 15.51 0.26
CA ASP A 195 3.63 16.51 -0.56
C ASP A 195 2.19 16.64 -0.07
N ILE A 196 1.89 17.75 0.61
CA ILE A 196 0.55 18.07 1.12
C ILE A 196 0.07 19.34 0.43
N ARG A 197 -1.02 19.24 -0.31
CA ARG A 197 -1.66 20.37 -1.00
C ARG A 197 -3.05 20.59 -0.45
N PHE A 198 -3.54 21.83 -0.51
CA PHE A 198 -4.85 22.20 0.03
C PHE A 198 -5.70 22.81 -1.07
N VAL A 199 -6.98 22.46 -1.13
CA VAL A 199 -7.95 23.06 -2.04
C VAL A 199 -9.26 23.36 -1.29
N PRO A 200 -9.70 24.63 -1.26
CA PRO A 200 -11.03 24.99 -0.76
C PRO A 200 -12.05 24.68 -1.85
N LEU A 201 -13.06 23.85 -1.58
CA LEU A 201 -14.05 23.47 -2.58
C LEU A 201 -15.46 23.31 -2.00
N SER A 202 -16.44 23.25 -2.91
CA SER A 202 -17.79 22.75 -2.62
C SER A 202 -18.12 21.63 -3.60
N ALA A 203 -18.12 20.39 -3.11
CA ALA A 203 -18.48 19.23 -3.92
C ALA A 203 -19.92 19.34 -4.47
N LEU A 204 -20.84 19.88 -3.65
CA LEU A 204 -22.23 20.06 -4.03
C LEU A 204 -22.38 21.13 -5.11
N ARG A 205 -21.69 22.27 -5.00
CA ARG A 205 -21.83 23.40 -5.95
C ARG A 205 -20.85 23.36 -7.12
N GLY A 206 -19.82 22.51 -7.08
CA GLY A 206 -18.79 22.38 -8.11
C GLY A 206 -17.66 23.42 -8.01
N ASP A 207 -17.70 24.32 -7.03
CA ASP A 207 -16.68 25.36 -6.79
C ASP A 207 -15.29 24.72 -6.55
N ASN A 208 -14.28 25.08 -7.34
CA ASN A 208 -12.89 24.58 -7.31
C ASN A 208 -12.71 23.06 -7.51
N VAL A 209 -13.73 22.33 -7.97
CA VAL A 209 -13.63 20.90 -8.26
C VAL A 209 -12.96 20.68 -9.63
N VAL A 210 -13.60 21.15 -10.70
CA VAL A 210 -13.04 21.15 -12.06
C VAL A 210 -12.70 22.57 -12.51
N ASN A 211 -13.64 23.48 -12.30
CA ASN A 211 -13.52 24.90 -12.67
C ASN A 211 -13.17 25.75 -11.44
N GLU A 212 -12.43 26.83 -11.66
CA GLU A 212 -12.12 27.82 -10.63
C GLU A 212 -13.40 28.51 -10.15
N SER A 213 -13.47 28.82 -8.85
CA SER A 213 -14.60 29.51 -8.24
C SER A 213 -14.36 31.01 -8.13
N GLU A 214 -15.28 31.81 -8.68
CA GLU A 214 -15.30 33.26 -8.49
C GLU A 214 -15.56 33.67 -7.02
N LYS A 215 -16.06 32.74 -6.18
CA LYS A 215 -16.35 32.98 -4.75
C LYS A 215 -15.11 32.88 -3.86
N THR A 216 -14.00 32.38 -4.39
CA THR A 216 -12.71 32.30 -3.67
C THR A 216 -11.64 33.12 -4.39
N PRO A 217 -11.81 34.45 -4.56
CA PRO A 217 -10.81 35.27 -5.26
C PRO A 217 -9.47 35.35 -4.53
N TRP A 218 -9.44 34.98 -3.25
CA TRP A 218 -8.26 34.90 -2.40
C TRP A 218 -7.47 33.60 -2.58
N TYR A 219 -8.04 32.57 -3.23
CA TYR A 219 -7.37 31.29 -3.43
C TYR A 219 -6.61 31.30 -4.78
N GLU A 220 -5.29 31.35 -4.71
CA GLU A 220 -4.40 31.36 -5.89
C GLU A 220 -3.94 29.96 -6.34
N GLY A 221 -4.45 28.89 -5.72
CA GLY A 221 -4.07 27.52 -6.04
C GLY A 221 -4.86 26.92 -7.21
N GLU A 222 -4.43 25.75 -7.68
CA GLU A 222 -5.13 25.01 -8.74
C GLU A 222 -6.45 24.40 -8.22
N THR A 223 -7.38 24.11 -9.14
CA THR A 223 -8.58 23.30 -8.85
C THR A 223 -8.19 21.87 -8.48
N LEU A 224 -9.11 21.12 -7.86
CA LEU A 224 -8.86 19.71 -7.53
C LEU A 224 -8.45 18.90 -8.78
N MET A 225 -9.14 19.10 -9.91
CA MET A 225 -8.78 18.45 -11.17
C MET A 225 -7.40 18.88 -11.67
N GLY A 226 -7.07 20.18 -11.59
CA GLY A 226 -5.74 20.68 -11.95
C GLY A 226 -4.63 20.00 -11.17
N LEU A 227 -4.80 19.87 -9.84
CA LEU A 227 -3.87 19.15 -8.97
C LEU A 227 -3.73 17.66 -9.36
N LEU A 228 -4.85 16.97 -9.64
CA LEU A 228 -4.83 15.57 -10.04
C LEU A 228 -4.10 15.36 -11.39
N GLU A 229 -4.20 16.31 -12.31
CA GLU A 229 -3.46 16.31 -13.57
C GLU A 229 -1.97 16.65 -13.40
N SER A 230 -1.61 17.52 -12.44
CA SER A 230 -0.26 18.07 -12.30
C SER A 230 0.66 17.26 -11.38
N VAL A 231 0.13 16.43 -10.48
CA VAL A 231 0.94 15.60 -9.56
C VAL A 231 1.81 14.60 -10.31
N GLN A 232 3.13 14.67 -10.07
CA GLN A 232 4.13 13.80 -10.71
C GLN A 232 4.46 12.58 -9.84
N ILE A 233 3.84 11.43 -10.14
CA ILE A 233 4.07 10.15 -9.42
C ILE A 233 5.39 9.49 -9.85
N SER A 234 5.75 9.62 -11.13
CA SER A 234 6.85 8.87 -11.75
C SER A 234 8.24 9.19 -11.17
N LYS A 235 8.38 10.30 -10.44
CA LYS A 235 9.62 10.66 -9.72
C LYS A 235 9.78 9.96 -8.38
N ASP A 236 8.75 9.29 -7.88
CA ASP A 236 8.77 8.62 -6.57
C ASP A 236 9.14 7.14 -6.61
N ALA A 237 9.13 6.53 -7.80
CA ALA A 237 9.69 5.20 -7.99
C ALA A 237 11.20 5.30 -7.73
N LYS A 238 11.70 4.71 -6.64
CA LYS A 238 13.14 4.62 -6.40
C LYS A 238 13.76 3.82 -7.55
N LEU A 239 14.44 4.52 -8.45
CA LEU A 239 15.19 3.94 -9.56
C LEU A 239 16.57 3.44 -9.11
N ASP A 240 16.90 3.60 -7.83
CA ASP A 240 18.26 3.48 -7.32
C ASP A 240 18.71 2.04 -7.09
N ALA A 241 17.82 1.17 -6.58
CA ALA A 241 18.18 -0.18 -6.20
C ALA A 241 17.31 -1.23 -6.91
N PHE A 242 17.92 -2.02 -7.78
CA PHE A 242 17.23 -3.04 -8.55
C PHE A 242 16.69 -4.16 -7.65
N ARG A 243 15.41 -4.48 -7.84
CA ARG A 243 14.70 -5.57 -7.16
C ARG A 243 13.85 -6.35 -8.17
N LEU A 244 14.19 -7.61 -8.40
CA LEU A 244 13.37 -8.54 -9.18
C LEU A 244 12.98 -9.76 -8.35
N PRO A 245 11.80 -9.76 -7.72
CA PRO A 245 11.22 -10.95 -7.11
C PRO A 245 10.90 -11.98 -8.20
N VAL A 246 11.51 -13.16 -8.10
CA VAL A 246 11.31 -14.24 -9.07
C VAL A 246 9.96 -14.90 -8.84
N GLN A 247 9.09 -14.82 -9.84
CA GLN A 247 7.74 -15.37 -9.81
C GLN A 247 7.69 -16.75 -10.46
N TYR A 248 8.51 -16.98 -11.48
CA TYR A 248 8.54 -18.20 -12.27
C TYR A 248 9.91 -18.45 -12.90
N VAL A 249 10.29 -19.71 -13.07
CA VAL A 249 11.50 -20.12 -13.78
C VAL A 249 11.06 -20.77 -15.08
N ASN A 250 11.32 -20.09 -16.20
CA ASN A 250 10.96 -20.55 -17.53
C ASN A 250 12.09 -21.39 -18.13
N ARG A 251 11.79 -22.65 -18.44
CA ARG A 251 12.72 -23.58 -19.10
C ARG A 251 11.98 -24.40 -20.17
N PRO A 252 11.73 -23.82 -21.35
CA PRO A 252 10.99 -24.48 -22.42
C PRO A 252 11.83 -25.58 -23.10
N ASN A 253 13.16 -25.49 -23.03
CA ASN A 253 14.10 -26.47 -23.56
C ASN A 253 15.41 -26.46 -22.75
N LEU A 254 16.40 -27.27 -23.14
CA LEU A 254 17.66 -27.42 -22.41
C LEU A 254 18.53 -26.16 -22.46
N ASP A 255 18.43 -25.38 -23.55
CA ASP A 255 19.32 -24.25 -23.86
C ASP A 255 18.79 -22.90 -23.35
N PHE A 256 17.54 -22.85 -22.89
CA PHE A 256 16.92 -21.63 -22.38
C PHE A 256 16.51 -21.78 -20.92
N ARG A 257 17.09 -20.94 -20.05
CA ARG A 257 16.65 -20.75 -18.68
C ARG A 257 16.47 -19.25 -18.41
N GLY A 258 15.23 -18.87 -18.15
CA GLY A 258 14.84 -17.50 -17.86
C GLY A 258 14.15 -17.37 -16.51
N PHE A 259 14.40 -16.28 -15.80
CA PHE A 259 13.80 -15.95 -14.52
C PHE A 259 12.77 -14.85 -14.72
N CYS A 260 11.50 -15.19 -14.57
CA CYS A 260 10.38 -14.30 -14.85
C CYS A 260 9.94 -13.60 -13.57
N GLY A 261 9.65 -12.30 -13.67
CA GLY A 261 9.09 -11.51 -12.59
C GLY A 261 8.74 -10.10 -13.03
N THR A 262 8.06 -9.37 -12.16
CA THR A 262 7.84 -7.93 -12.33
C THR A 262 8.91 -7.18 -11.55
N ILE A 263 9.60 -6.23 -12.18
CA ILE A 263 10.60 -5.42 -11.48
C ILE A 263 9.89 -4.60 -10.40
N ALA A 264 10.28 -4.79 -9.15
CA ALA A 264 9.68 -4.12 -8.00
C ALA A 264 10.29 -2.73 -7.74
N ALA A 265 11.57 -2.54 -8.07
CA ALA A 265 12.28 -1.27 -7.98
C ALA A 265 13.52 -1.27 -8.88
N GLY A 266 14.03 -0.08 -9.18
CA GLY A 266 15.23 0.11 -9.97
C GLY A 266 15.05 -0.22 -11.46
N HIS A 267 16.18 -0.49 -12.10
CA HIS A 267 16.28 -0.85 -13.50
C HIS A 267 17.38 -1.90 -13.68
N VAL A 268 17.44 -2.54 -14.84
CA VAL A 268 18.47 -3.53 -15.18
C VAL A 268 18.87 -3.43 -16.64
N LEU A 269 20.15 -3.65 -16.91
CA LEU A 269 20.74 -3.66 -18.24
C LEU A 269 21.41 -5.02 -18.51
N PRO A 270 21.48 -5.48 -19.77
CA PRO A 270 22.39 -6.55 -20.15
C PRO A 270 23.83 -6.21 -19.76
N GLY A 271 24.55 -7.15 -19.15
CA GLY A 271 25.89 -6.96 -18.61
C GLY A 271 25.95 -6.56 -17.13
N ASP A 272 24.83 -6.24 -16.48
CA ASP A 272 24.82 -5.94 -15.05
C ASP A 272 25.22 -7.17 -14.22
N GLU A 273 26.10 -6.97 -13.23
CA GLU A 273 26.38 -7.98 -12.20
C GLU A 273 25.21 -8.06 -11.21
N ILE A 274 24.73 -9.28 -10.96
CA ILE A 274 23.61 -9.54 -10.07
C ILE A 274 23.96 -10.53 -8.96
N ILE A 275 23.16 -10.50 -7.90
CA ILE A 275 23.18 -11.41 -6.76
C ILE A 275 21.80 -12.05 -6.66
N ALA A 276 21.75 -13.38 -6.55
CA ALA A 276 20.54 -14.11 -6.22
C ALA A 276 20.43 -14.29 -4.70
N LEU A 277 19.34 -13.80 -4.11
CA LEU A 277 19.06 -13.90 -2.69
C LEU A 277 17.93 -14.92 -2.43
N PRO A 278 18.02 -15.73 -1.38
CA PRO A 278 18.94 -15.62 -0.25
C PRO A 278 20.30 -16.34 -0.42
N SER A 279 20.56 -17.00 -1.56
CA SER A 279 21.76 -17.85 -1.73
C SER A 279 23.09 -17.09 -1.78
N GLY A 280 23.07 -15.80 -2.13
CA GLY A 280 24.25 -14.94 -2.27
C GLY A 280 25.08 -15.22 -3.53
N LYS A 281 24.63 -16.13 -4.41
CA LYS A 281 25.35 -16.46 -5.65
C LYS A 281 25.32 -15.29 -6.62
N LYS A 282 26.46 -15.05 -7.28
CA LYS A 282 26.65 -13.99 -8.27
C LYS A 282 26.55 -14.53 -9.69
N SER A 283 26.07 -13.70 -10.62
CA SER A 283 26.13 -13.93 -12.05
C SER A 283 26.01 -12.60 -12.80
N THR A 284 25.98 -12.63 -14.13
CA THR A 284 25.80 -11.45 -14.98
C THR A 284 24.55 -11.60 -15.83
N VAL A 285 23.82 -10.51 -16.04
CA VAL A 285 22.65 -10.48 -16.94
C VAL A 285 23.11 -10.68 -18.39
N LYS A 286 22.62 -11.74 -19.04
CA LYS A 286 22.89 -12.01 -20.45
C LYS A 286 21.95 -11.22 -21.36
N ALA A 287 20.65 -11.34 -21.12
CA ALA A 287 19.61 -10.67 -21.90
C ALA A 287 18.34 -10.48 -21.08
N ILE A 288 17.59 -9.44 -21.44
CA ILE A 288 16.27 -9.13 -20.90
C ILE A 288 15.25 -9.46 -21.99
N VAL A 289 14.34 -10.39 -21.73
CA VAL A 289 13.36 -10.87 -22.72
C VAL A 289 11.96 -10.48 -22.30
N THR A 290 11.19 -9.93 -23.24
CA THR A 290 9.77 -9.55 -23.11
C THR A 290 8.96 -10.18 -24.23
N TYR A 291 7.65 -9.95 -24.24
CA TYR A 291 6.80 -10.35 -25.38
C TYR A 291 7.27 -9.77 -26.71
N GLU A 292 7.80 -8.55 -26.69
CA GLU A 292 8.33 -7.83 -27.87
C GLU A 292 9.74 -8.29 -28.28
N GLY A 293 10.33 -9.25 -27.56
CA GLY A 293 11.68 -9.74 -27.79
C GLY A 293 12.69 -9.22 -26.76
N GLU A 294 13.97 -9.19 -27.16
CA GLU A 294 15.06 -8.74 -26.30
C GLU A 294 15.07 -7.22 -26.16
N GLN A 295 15.21 -6.74 -24.92
CA GLN A 295 15.19 -5.33 -24.57
C GLN A 295 16.57 -4.85 -24.13
N PRO A 296 16.99 -3.63 -24.50
CA PRO A 296 18.27 -3.06 -24.09
C PRO A 296 18.27 -2.61 -22.62
N ALA A 297 17.10 -2.41 -22.03
CA ALA A 297 16.91 -2.02 -20.64
C ALA A 297 15.52 -2.43 -20.16
N ALA A 298 15.36 -2.61 -18.86
CA ALA A 298 14.05 -2.73 -18.24
C ALA A 298 13.95 -1.95 -16.92
N TYR A 299 12.75 -1.50 -16.60
CA TYR A 299 12.45 -0.58 -15.50
C TYR A 299 11.38 -1.13 -14.57
N SER A 300 11.32 -0.59 -13.35
CA SER A 300 10.28 -0.87 -12.36
C SER A 300 8.87 -0.89 -12.96
N GLY A 301 8.07 -1.90 -12.58
CA GLY A 301 6.72 -2.14 -13.08
C GLY A 301 6.64 -3.03 -14.32
N GLN A 302 7.74 -3.20 -15.07
CA GLN A 302 7.74 -4.08 -16.25
C GLN A 302 7.83 -5.55 -15.85
N ALA A 303 7.03 -6.39 -16.51
CA ALA A 303 7.13 -7.84 -16.40
C ALA A 303 8.15 -8.35 -17.43
N ILE A 304 9.21 -8.99 -16.96
CA ILE A 304 10.35 -9.39 -17.79
C ILE A 304 10.77 -10.83 -17.50
N THR A 305 11.56 -11.38 -18.41
CA THR A 305 12.33 -12.62 -18.21
C THR A 305 13.81 -12.29 -18.30
N LEU A 306 14.55 -12.46 -17.20
CA LEU A 306 16.02 -12.33 -17.21
C LEU A 306 16.69 -13.65 -17.53
N THR A 307 17.65 -13.61 -18.43
CA THR A 307 18.59 -14.73 -18.65
C THR A 307 19.97 -14.35 -18.10
N LEU A 308 20.69 -15.33 -17.58
CA LEU A 308 22.00 -15.13 -16.94
C LEU A 308 23.10 -15.80 -17.75
N THR A 309 24.35 -15.38 -17.53
CA THR A 309 25.55 -15.99 -18.14
C THR A 309 25.91 -17.32 -17.49
N ASP A 310 25.69 -17.44 -16.18
CA ASP A 310 26.07 -18.61 -15.39
C ASP A 310 24.85 -19.40 -14.94
N GLU A 311 25.01 -20.71 -14.81
CA GLU A 311 23.98 -21.57 -14.23
C GLU A 311 24.02 -21.51 -12.71
N ILE A 312 23.38 -20.50 -12.14
CA ILE A 312 23.14 -20.41 -10.69
C ILE A 312 21.75 -20.92 -10.33
N ASP A 313 21.60 -21.43 -9.11
CA ASP A 313 20.31 -21.94 -8.63
C ASP A 313 19.46 -20.79 -8.06
N ILE A 314 18.29 -20.60 -8.67
CA ILE A 314 17.32 -19.56 -8.34
C ILE A 314 15.92 -20.17 -8.55
N SER A 315 15.06 -20.00 -7.56
CA SER A 315 13.71 -20.54 -7.52
C SER A 315 12.65 -19.45 -7.33
N ARG A 316 11.38 -19.83 -7.46
CA ARG A 316 10.26 -18.92 -7.14
C ARG A 316 10.36 -18.45 -5.68
N GLY A 317 10.17 -17.15 -5.50
CA GLY A 317 10.24 -16.47 -4.20
C GLY A 317 11.65 -16.01 -3.82
N ASP A 318 12.67 -16.37 -4.59
CA ASP A 318 13.99 -15.74 -4.49
C ASP A 318 13.94 -14.34 -5.11
N MET A 319 14.97 -13.53 -4.84
CA MET A 319 15.07 -12.16 -5.35
C MET A 319 16.40 -11.98 -6.06
N ILE A 320 16.36 -11.44 -7.27
CA ILE A 320 17.54 -11.01 -8.00
C ILE A 320 17.73 -9.51 -7.75
N VAL A 321 18.94 -9.13 -7.35
CA VAL A 321 19.32 -7.73 -7.09
C VAL A 321 20.62 -7.42 -7.81
N ARG A 322 20.88 -6.14 -8.11
CA ARG A 322 22.16 -5.74 -8.71
C ARG A 322 23.24 -5.71 -7.63
N ALA A 323 24.44 -6.18 -7.94
CA ALA A 323 25.52 -6.37 -6.96
C ALA A 323 26.08 -5.07 -6.38
N GLN A 324 26.01 -3.98 -7.14
CA GLN A 324 26.57 -2.68 -6.77
C GLN A 324 25.59 -1.79 -5.98
N ASP A 325 24.31 -2.14 -6.00
CA ASP A 325 23.26 -1.35 -5.34
C ASP A 325 23.24 -1.62 -3.83
N ALA A 326 22.52 -0.78 -3.08
CA ALA A 326 22.17 -1.09 -1.69
C ALA A 326 21.40 -2.42 -1.62
N GLN A 327 21.93 -3.37 -0.85
CA GLN A 327 21.39 -4.72 -0.75
C GLN A 327 20.20 -4.75 0.23
N PRO A 328 19.14 -5.53 -0.07
CA PRO A 328 18.06 -5.75 0.87
C PRO A 328 18.54 -6.59 2.05
N HIS A 329 17.74 -6.63 3.13
CA HIS A 329 18.00 -7.51 4.25
C HIS A 329 17.71 -8.96 3.87
N VAL A 330 18.52 -9.90 4.38
CA VAL A 330 18.24 -11.33 4.31
C VAL A 330 18.18 -11.86 5.74
N GLY A 331 17.03 -12.38 6.13
CA GLY A 331 16.83 -12.88 7.49
C GLY A 331 15.51 -13.59 7.66
N SER A 332 15.35 -14.23 8.81
CA SER A 332 14.13 -14.92 9.20
C SER A 332 13.36 -14.18 10.28
N ALA A 333 13.70 -12.93 10.58
CA ALA A 333 13.04 -12.14 11.61
C ALA A 333 13.01 -10.65 11.24
N PHE A 334 11.87 -10.00 11.46
CA PHE A 334 11.70 -8.57 11.26
C PHE A 334 10.53 -8.01 12.07
N ASP A 335 10.57 -6.70 12.28
CA ASP A 335 9.49 -5.95 12.88
C ASP A 335 8.61 -5.36 11.77
N ALA A 336 7.30 -5.51 11.88
CA ALA A 336 6.34 -5.06 10.87
C ALA A 336 5.11 -4.42 11.52
N HIS A 337 4.61 -3.35 10.92
CA HIS A 337 3.28 -2.85 11.23
C HIS A 337 2.25 -3.78 10.59
N LEU A 338 1.35 -4.34 11.39
CA LEU A 338 0.24 -5.14 10.91
C LEU A 338 -1.07 -4.39 11.05
N VAL A 339 -1.88 -4.41 10.00
CA VAL A 339 -3.32 -4.13 10.05
C VAL A 339 -4.02 -5.47 10.19
N TRP A 340 -4.63 -5.73 11.35
CA TRP A 340 -5.32 -6.99 11.61
C TRP A 340 -6.72 -6.98 10.99
N MET A 341 -7.03 -8.00 10.19
CA MET A 341 -8.24 -8.06 9.36
C MET A 341 -9.19 -9.20 9.72
N ASN A 342 -8.76 -10.11 10.59
CA ASN A 342 -9.56 -11.24 11.03
C ASN A 342 -10.44 -10.85 12.23
N GLU A 343 -11.63 -11.44 12.32
CA GLU A 343 -12.53 -11.27 13.47
C GLU A 343 -11.93 -11.90 14.73
N ALA A 344 -11.31 -13.08 14.58
CA ALA A 344 -10.57 -13.70 15.65
C ALA A 344 -9.29 -12.87 15.93
N PRO A 345 -9.01 -12.50 17.20
CA PRO A 345 -7.80 -11.76 17.53
C PRO A 345 -6.52 -12.49 17.15
N LEU A 346 -5.45 -11.73 16.93
CA LEU A 346 -4.11 -12.25 16.76
C LEU A 346 -3.69 -13.04 18.01
N ILE A 347 -3.19 -14.26 17.79
CA ILE A 347 -2.66 -15.11 18.86
C ILE A 347 -1.14 -15.15 18.72
N VAL A 348 -0.44 -14.58 19.69
CA VAL A 348 1.03 -14.63 19.76
C VAL A 348 1.50 -16.08 19.87
N GLY A 349 2.54 -16.43 19.12
CA GLY A 349 3.11 -17.78 19.05
C GLY A 349 2.33 -18.76 18.16
N LYS A 350 1.12 -18.40 17.66
CA LYS A 350 0.42 -19.20 16.66
C LYS A 350 1.18 -19.17 15.33
N GLU A 351 1.24 -20.31 14.68
CA GLU A 351 1.87 -20.46 13.37
C GLU A 351 0.93 -20.05 12.24
N TYR A 352 1.40 -19.12 11.42
CA TYR A 352 0.73 -18.60 10.25
C TYR A 352 1.56 -18.87 9.00
N MET A 353 0.93 -18.75 7.83
CA MET A 353 1.65 -18.64 6.58
C MET A 353 1.87 -17.17 6.26
N VAL A 354 3.12 -16.76 6.09
CA VAL A 354 3.52 -15.41 5.70
C VAL A 354 3.88 -15.41 4.22
N LYS A 355 3.27 -14.51 3.46
CA LYS A 355 3.56 -14.32 2.04
C LYS A 355 4.17 -12.94 1.82
N LEU A 356 5.36 -12.91 1.23
CA LEU A 356 6.07 -11.71 0.80
C LEU A 356 6.44 -11.87 -0.67
N GLY A 357 5.93 -10.99 -1.53
CA GLY A 357 6.06 -11.13 -2.98
C GLY A 357 5.67 -12.52 -3.48
N GLY A 358 6.61 -13.21 -4.14
CA GLY A 358 6.43 -14.57 -4.66
C GLY A 358 6.67 -15.70 -3.64
N LYS A 359 7.26 -15.39 -2.46
CA LYS A 359 7.65 -16.36 -1.44
C LYS A 359 6.52 -16.60 -0.45
N GLN A 360 6.30 -17.87 -0.11
CA GLN A 360 5.49 -18.28 1.04
C GLN A 360 6.38 -19.02 2.02
N CYS A 361 6.25 -18.67 3.29
CA CYS A 361 6.99 -19.28 4.39
C CYS A 361 6.08 -19.41 5.61
N PHE A 362 6.37 -20.34 6.50
CA PHE A 362 5.69 -20.39 7.78
C PHE A 362 6.39 -19.44 8.75
N GLY A 363 5.63 -18.91 9.69
CA GLY A 363 6.15 -18.01 10.70
C GLY A 363 5.17 -17.79 11.85
N ARG A 364 5.63 -17.10 12.87
CA ARG A 364 4.87 -16.80 14.09
C ARG A 364 5.07 -15.33 14.43
N VAL A 365 4.01 -14.69 14.90
CA VAL A 365 4.17 -13.42 15.59
C VAL A 365 4.66 -13.74 17.01
N THR A 366 5.87 -13.32 17.36
CA THR A 366 6.49 -13.66 18.65
C THR A 366 6.24 -12.63 19.74
N SER A 367 5.98 -11.39 19.36
CA SER A 367 5.54 -10.35 20.28
C SER A 367 4.80 -9.23 19.56
N ILE A 368 3.85 -8.60 20.25
CA ILE A 368 3.29 -7.30 19.87
C ILE A 368 4.07 -6.27 20.67
N GLN A 369 4.83 -5.41 19.99
CA GLN A 369 5.62 -4.38 20.66
C GLN A 369 4.71 -3.28 21.22
N TYR A 370 3.78 -2.83 20.40
CA TYR A 370 2.72 -1.91 20.78
C TYR A 370 1.61 -1.92 19.74
N ARG A 371 0.39 -1.60 20.18
CA ARG A 371 -0.73 -1.20 19.35
C ARG A 371 -0.73 0.32 19.22
N ILE A 372 -1.04 0.82 18.03
CA ILE A 372 -1.18 2.24 17.79
C ILE A 372 -2.66 2.59 17.94
N ASP A 373 -2.96 3.51 18.85
CA ASP A 373 -4.27 4.14 18.86
C ASP A 373 -4.36 5.08 17.65
N VAL A 374 -5.21 4.74 16.69
CA VAL A 374 -5.33 5.52 15.44
C VAL A 374 -5.95 6.90 15.63
N ASN A 375 -6.56 7.17 16.79
CA ASN A 375 -7.21 8.44 17.11
C ASN A 375 -6.25 9.40 17.82
N SER A 376 -5.42 8.91 18.74
CA SER A 376 -4.44 9.73 19.46
C SER A 376 -3.00 9.59 18.99
N LEU A 377 -2.69 8.56 18.19
CA LEU A 377 -1.35 8.11 17.80
C LEU A 377 -0.50 7.55 18.97
N ASP A 378 -1.10 7.31 20.13
CA ASP A 378 -0.39 6.76 21.27
C ASP A 378 -0.01 5.29 21.06
N HIS A 379 1.14 4.93 21.59
CA HIS A 379 1.60 3.54 21.64
C HIS A 379 1.11 2.87 22.91
N LEU A 380 0.29 1.84 22.76
CA LEU A 380 -0.35 1.10 23.84
C LEU A 380 0.20 -0.31 23.93
N ASN A 381 0.58 -0.74 25.13
CA ASN A 381 1.03 -2.11 25.37
C ASN A 381 -0.19 -3.05 25.44
N VAL A 382 -0.24 -4.05 24.56
CA VAL A 382 -1.35 -5.00 24.45
C VAL A 382 -0.83 -6.42 24.21
N GLN A 383 -1.63 -7.43 24.57
CA GLN A 383 -1.30 -8.84 24.37
C GLN A 383 -1.98 -9.46 23.14
N GLU A 384 -2.96 -8.77 22.56
CA GLU A 384 -3.72 -9.20 21.38
C GLU A 384 -3.95 -8.02 20.44
N LEU A 385 -4.12 -8.32 19.14
CA LEU A 385 -4.62 -7.36 18.14
C LEU A 385 -5.98 -7.84 17.63
N LYS A 386 -7.00 -6.99 17.74
CA LYS A 386 -8.38 -7.24 17.28
C LYS A 386 -8.58 -6.71 15.87
N LEU A 387 -9.75 -7.03 15.30
CA LEU A 387 -10.16 -6.55 13.99
C LEU A 387 -9.98 -5.02 13.87
N ASN A 388 -9.36 -4.59 12.75
CA ASN A 388 -9.04 -3.20 12.42
C ASN A 388 -7.98 -2.52 13.30
N GLU A 389 -7.39 -3.23 14.26
CA GLU A 389 -6.29 -2.67 15.05
C GLU A 389 -4.97 -2.74 14.28
N ILE A 390 -4.13 -1.74 14.54
CA ILE A 390 -2.81 -1.61 13.95
C ILE A 390 -1.77 -1.75 15.06
N GLY A 391 -0.78 -2.60 14.87
CA GLY A 391 0.30 -2.76 15.84
C GLY A 391 1.63 -3.03 15.19
N LEU A 392 2.70 -2.61 15.85
CA LEU A 392 4.05 -3.05 15.51
C LEU A 392 4.29 -4.40 16.18
N VAL A 393 4.63 -5.42 15.39
CA VAL A 393 4.87 -6.77 15.89
C VAL A 393 6.20 -7.30 15.41
N ARG A 394 6.75 -8.28 16.14
CA ARG A 394 7.88 -9.09 15.69
C ARG A 394 7.40 -10.38 15.03
N ILE A 395 7.89 -10.64 13.83
CA ILE A 395 7.59 -11.86 13.06
C ILE A 395 8.85 -12.66 12.89
N ASP A 396 8.82 -13.92 13.33
CA ASP A 396 9.87 -14.90 13.07
C ASP A 396 9.36 -15.94 12.05
N LEU A 397 10.20 -16.26 11.09
CA LEU A 397 9.94 -17.15 9.97
C LEU A 397 10.78 -18.42 10.08
N THR A 398 10.30 -19.49 9.48
CA THR A 398 11.00 -20.79 9.48
C THR A 398 12.16 -20.86 8.48
N ALA A 399 12.32 -19.84 7.62
CA ALA A 399 13.36 -19.78 6.61
C ALA A 399 13.76 -18.32 6.34
N PRO A 400 15.03 -18.05 5.96
CA PRO A 400 15.45 -16.72 5.59
C PRO A 400 14.78 -16.27 4.30
N ILE A 401 14.35 -15.02 4.27
CA ILE A 401 13.79 -14.36 3.08
C ILE A 401 14.53 -13.04 2.84
N ALA A 402 14.59 -12.62 1.58
CA ALA A 402 15.08 -11.30 1.22
C ALA A 402 13.92 -10.29 1.30
N PHE A 403 14.14 -9.17 1.98
CA PHE A 403 13.13 -8.13 2.17
C PHE A 403 13.77 -6.74 2.32
N ASP A 404 13.02 -5.71 1.94
CA ASP A 404 13.35 -4.32 2.23
C ASP A 404 12.41 -3.80 3.31
N THR A 405 12.72 -2.65 3.92
CA THR A 405 11.70 -1.93 4.67
C THR A 405 10.64 -1.39 3.70
N TYR A 406 9.38 -1.30 4.13
CA TYR A 406 8.28 -0.82 3.28
C TYR A 406 8.51 0.63 2.82
N ARG A 407 9.18 1.44 3.63
CA ARG A 407 9.59 2.81 3.29
C ARG A 407 10.67 2.84 2.20
N GLU A 408 11.51 1.82 2.14
CA GLU A 408 12.56 1.73 1.13
C GLU A 408 12.02 1.21 -0.19
N CYS A 409 11.32 0.08 -0.16
CA CYS A 409 10.70 -0.51 -1.34
C CYS A 409 9.34 -1.13 -0.97
N ARG A 410 8.26 -0.53 -1.45
CA ARG A 410 6.89 -1.02 -1.22
C ARG A 410 6.67 -2.44 -1.76
N GLY A 411 7.31 -2.78 -2.89
CA GLY A 411 7.12 -4.06 -3.58
C GLY A 411 7.76 -5.27 -2.87
N THR A 412 8.78 -5.04 -2.04
CA THR A 412 9.53 -6.08 -1.32
C THR A 412 9.49 -5.92 0.19
N GLY A 413 8.90 -4.84 0.70
CA GLY A 413 8.64 -4.61 2.13
C GLY A 413 7.18 -4.80 2.55
N ASN A 414 6.31 -5.31 1.67
CA ASN A 414 4.93 -5.67 2.00
C ASN A 414 4.78 -7.17 2.25
N LEU A 415 3.81 -7.54 3.08
CA LEU A 415 3.46 -8.94 3.32
C LEU A 415 1.99 -9.11 3.66
N ILE A 416 1.51 -10.35 3.58
CA ILE A 416 0.24 -10.76 4.18
C ILE A 416 0.45 -11.95 5.10
N ILE A 417 -0.36 -12.02 6.15
CA ILE A 417 -0.47 -13.16 7.06
C ILE A 417 -1.72 -13.93 6.71
N ILE A 418 -1.58 -15.23 6.52
CA ILE A 418 -2.65 -16.14 6.10
C ILE A 418 -2.81 -17.22 7.16
N ASP A 419 -4.04 -17.43 7.60
CA ASP A 419 -4.37 -18.55 8.50
C ASP A 419 -4.21 -19.88 7.75
N ARG A 420 -3.48 -20.82 8.35
CA ARG A 420 -3.12 -22.08 7.70
C ARG A 420 -4.29 -23.04 7.53
N LEU A 421 -5.30 -22.95 8.39
CA LEU A 421 -6.44 -23.85 8.38
C LEU A 421 -7.54 -23.32 7.46
N THR A 422 -7.83 -22.02 7.53
CA THR A 422 -8.92 -21.42 6.77
C THR A 422 -8.49 -20.84 5.43
N ASN A 423 -7.18 -20.64 5.21
CA ASN A 423 -6.62 -19.87 4.10
C ASN A 423 -7.09 -18.41 4.05
N ALA A 424 -7.70 -17.91 5.12
CA ALA A 424 -8.13 -16.52 5.21
C ALA A 424 -6.93 -15.59 5.43
N THR A 425 -6.87 -14.50 4.67
CA THR A 425 -5.93 -13.40 4.92
C THR A 425 -6.28 -12.76 6.26
N SER A 426 -5.42 -12.97 7.26
CA SER A 426 -5.64 -12.50 8.63
C SER A 426 -5.06 -11.10 8.88
N ALA A 427 -4.01 -10.71 8.15
CA ALA A 427 -3.42 -9.37 8.26
C ALA A 427 -2.68 -8.95 6.99
N ALA A 428 -2.52 -7.64 6.83
CA ALA A 428 -1.61 -7.02 5.88
C ALA A 428 -0.50 -6.36 6.68
N GLY A 429 0.73 -6.45 6.19
CA GLY A 429 1.91 -6.02 6.90
C GLY A 429 2.83 -5.14 6.07
N MET A 430 3.43 -4.17 6.75
CA MET A 430 4.49 -3.31 6.22
C MET A 430 5.72 -3.49 7.09
N ILE A 431 6.80 -4.02 6.50
CA ILE A 431 8.06 -4.24 7.20
C ILE A 431 8.63 -2.89 7.63
N HIS A 432 8.86 -2.74 8.92
CA HIS A 432 9.37 -1.53 9.54
C HIS A 432 10.89 -1.54 9.63
N ALA A 433 11.45 -2.64 10.13
CA ALA A 433 12.89 -2.79 10.34
C ALA A 433 13.28 -4.28 10.32
N PRO A 434 14.51 -4.61 9.93
CA PRO A 434 15.06 -5.93 10.22
C PRO A 434 15.03 -6.14 11.73
N ALA A 435 14.82 -7.38 12.18
CA ALA A 435 14.97 -7.66 13.60
C ALA A 435 16.42 -7.30 13.94
N ALA A 436 16.61 -6.45 14.95
CA ALA A 436 17.91 -6.33 15.57
C ALA A 436 18.34 -7.77 15.84
N ALA A 437 19.54 -8.15 15.37
CA ALA A 437 20.11 -9.42 15.76
C ALA A 437 20.01 -9.42 17.28
N VAL A 438 19.09 -10.22 17.81
CA VAL A 438 19.26 -10.69 19.16
C VAL A 438 20.59 -11.39 18.97
N ALA A 439 21.65 -10.79 19.50
CA ALA A 439 22.72 -11.62 19.98
C ALA A 439 22.00 -12.54 20.97
N ALA A 440 21.43 -13.63 20.46
CA ALA A 440 21.60 -14.90 21.07
C ALA A 440 23.12 -14.99 21.11
N THR A 441 23.71 -14.37 22.13
CA THR A 441 25.04 -14.68 22.56
C THR A 441 25.00 -16.19 22.56
N GLU A 442 25.80 -16.86 21.72
CA GLU A 442 25.84 -18.33 21.66
C GLU A 442 25.90 -18.94 23.08
N VAL A 443 26.42 -18.15 24.02
CA VAL A 443 26.30 -18.29 25.48
C VAL A 443 24.91 -18.72 25.98
N ASP A 444 23.79 -18.13 25.57
CA ASP A 444 22.45 -18.45 26.12
C ASP A 444 21.90 -19.78 25.59
N GLU A 445 22.13 -20.08 24.31
CA GLU A 445 21.71 -21.36 23.71
C GLU A 445 22.61 -22.53 24.17
N LEU A 446 23.93 -22.31 24.26
CA LEU A 446 24.85 -23.27 24.90
C LEU A 446 24.52 -23.45 26.38
N THR A 447 24.19 -22.39 27.12
CA THR A 447 23.82 -22.51 28.54
C THR A 447 22.53 -23.31 28.69
N ARG A 448 21.52 -23.05 27.85
CA ARG A 448 20.28 -23.85 27.81
C ARG A 448 20.54 -25.31 27.44
N LEU A 449 21.38 -25.59 26.43
CA LEU A 449 21.72 -26.95 26.02
C LEU A 449 22.50 -27.70 27.11
N ARG A 450 23.46 -27.03 27.77
CA ARG A 450 24.20 -27.61 28.90
C ARG A 450 23.29 -27.92 30.09
N ALA A 451 22.33 -27.04 30.39
CA ALA A 451 21.33 -27.28 31.43
C ALA A 451 20.44 -28.50 31.08
N PHE A 452 19.99 -28.58 29.83
CA PHE A 452 19.21 -29.72 29.34
C PHE A 452 20.00 -31.03 29.37
N GLU A 453 21.28 -31.03 28.96
CA GLU A 453 22.15 -32.21 29.02
C GLU A 453 22.40 -32.70 30.45
N ALA A 454 22.56 -31.77 31.40
CA ALA A 454 22.70 -32.09 32.81
C ALA A 454 21.42 -32.76 33.37
N ASP A 455 20.24 -32.19 33.07
CA ASP A 455 18.95 -32.73 33.48
C ASP A 455 18.69 -34.11 32.88
N LEU A 456 18.99 -34.28 31.58
CA LEU A 456 18.84 -35.56 30.89
C LEU A 456 19.79 -36.62 31.47
N ASN A 457 21.05 -36.28 31.73
CA ASN A 457 22.01 -37.19 32.34
C ASN A 457 21.56 -37.65 33.74
N ALA A 458 21.04 -36.73 34.56
CA ALA A 458 20.50 -37.06 35.88
C ALA A 458 19.31 -38.03 35.78
N LEU A 459 18.41 -37.80 34.82
CA LEU A 459 17.24 -38.64 34.58
C LEU A 459 17.64 -40.04 34.11
N VAL A 460 18.59 -40.13 33.17
CA VAL A 460 19.14 -41.41 32.67
C VAL A 460 19.81 -42.19 33.80
N ARG A 461 20.62 -41.55 34.64
CA ARG A 461 21.29 -42.22 35.77
C ARG A 461 20.31 -42.69 36.83
N LYS A 462 19.22 -41.95 37.06
CA LYS A 462 18.17 -42.31 38.02
C LYS A 462 17.31 -43.47 37.54
N HIS A 463 16.91 -43.47 36.27
CA HIS A 463 15.93 -44.43 35.74
C HIS A 463 16.55 -45.61 34.95
N PHE A 464 17.78 -45.47 34.47
CA PHE A 464 18.49 -46.49 33.68
C PHE A 464 19.91 -46.76 34.20
N PRO A 465 20.08 -47.16 35.48
CA PRO A 465 21.40 -47.33 36.09
C PRO A 465 22.25 -48.45 35.45
N HIS A 466 21.60 -49.44 34.82
CA HIS A 466 22.27 -50.55 34.12
C HIS A 466 23.03 -50.11 32.86
N TRP A 467 22.80 -48.90 32.35
CA TRP A 467 23.56 -48.34 31.21
C TRP A 467 24.93 -47.82 31.60
N GLY A 468 25.24 -47.70 32.90
CA GLY A 468 26.56 -47.24 33.37
C GLY A 468 26.90 -45.82 32.96
N ALA A 469 25.90 -44.97 32.74
CA ALA A 469 26.08 -43.57 32.34
C ALA A 469 26.88 -42.80 33.42
N LYS A 470 27.98 -42.17 33.01
CA LYS A 470 28.84 -41.36 33.89
C LYS A 470 28.21 -39.99 34.15
N ASP A 471 28.58 -39.39 35.28
CA ASP A 471 28.24 -37.99 35.58
C ASP A 471 28.98 -37.07 34.60
N VAL A 472 28.24 -36.22 33.91
CA VAL A 472 28.80 -35.27 32.93
C VAL A 472 28.92 -33.86 33.50
N LEU A 473 28.48 -33.61 34.74
CA LEU A 473 28.55 -32.28 35.36
C LEU A 473 30.00 -31.75 35.47
N ASP A 474 30.98 -32.64 35.63
CA ASP A 474 32.40 -32.27 35.66
C ASP A 474 33.00 -31.99 34.27
N LEU A 475 32.33 -32.42 33.20
CA LEU A 475 32.73 -32.18 31.80
C LEU A 475 32.11 -30.90 31.21
N LEU A 476 31.08 -30.35 31.88
CA LEU A 476 30.30 -29.18 31.44
C LEU A 476 30.81 -27.84 32.02
N LYS A 477 31.89 -27.85 32.81
CA LYS A 477 32.51 -26.66 33.43
C LYS A 477 33.33 -25.82 32.45
#